data_AF-A0A0S4M433-F1
#
_entry.id   AF-A0A0S4M433-F1
#
_cell.length_a   1.000
_cell.length_b   1.000
_cell.length_c   1.000
_cell.angle_alpha   90.00
_cell.angle_beta   90.00
_cell.angle_gamma   90.00
#
_symmetry.space_group_name_H-M   'P 1'
#
loop_
_entity.id
_entity.type
_entity.pdbx_description
1 polymer ?
#
loop_
_entity_poly.entity_id
_entity_poly.type
_entity_poly.pdbx_seq_one_letter_code
_entity_poly.pdbx_strand_id
1 'polypeptide(L)'
;MENGSSLSHYVMQALYIMLLISMPPIVVASVVGVLVSIFQALTQIQEQTLSFAIKLVAVGACLFYTSGWMGTIVYRFAVEMFNNLPVLIK
;
A
#
# COMPACT_ATOMS: atom_id res chain seq x y z
N MET A 1 -19.05 11.73 -26.67
CA MET A 1 -17.68 12.12 -26.26
C MET A 1 -17.52 12.21 -24.72
N GLU A 2 -18.54 11.87 -23.92
CA GLU A 2 -18.50 11.89 -22.43
C GLU A 2 -17.89 10.63 -21.76
N ASN A 3 -17.85 9.47 -22.41
CA ASN A 3 -17.33 8.23 -21.80
C ASN A 3 -15.80 8.22 -21.60
N GLY A 4 -15.04 9.04 -22.34
CA GLY A 4 -13.58 9.12 -22.16
C GLY A 4 -13.18 9.78 -20.84
N SER A 5 -13.95 10.79 -20.39
CA SER A 5 -13.68 11.51 -19.14
C SER A 5 -14.05 10.69 -17.90
N SER A 6 -15.13 9.92 -17.93
CA SER A 6 -15.54 9.08 -16.80
C SER A 6 -14.53 7.95 -16.53
N LEU A 7 -14.02 7.30 -17.58
CA LEU A 7 -12.95 6.30 -17.45
C LEU A 7 -11.68 6.89 -16.83
N SER A 8 -11.27 8.07 -17.27
CA SER A 8 -10.09 8.74 -16.72
C SER A 8 -10.24 9.07 -15.23
N HIS A 9 -11.46 9.43 -14.79
CA HIS A 9 -11.76 9.72 -13.39
C HIS A 9 -11.59 8.47 -12.51
N TYR A 10 -12.15 7.33 -12.93
CA TYR A 10 -12.03 6.08 -12.18
C TYR A 10 -10.59 5.56 -12.13
N VAL A 11 -9.83 5.71 -13.21
CA VAL A 11 -8.40 5.37 -13.24
C VAL A 11 -7.63 6.24 -12.25
N MET A 12 -7.89 7.56 -12.24
CA MET A 12 -7.24 8.47 -11.29
C MET A 12 -7.60 8.12 -9.84
N GLN A 13 -8.86 7.79 -9.57
CA GLN A 13 -9.33 7.38 -8.26
C GLN A 13 -8.67 6.07 -7.80
N ALA A 14 -8.55 5.08 -8.70
CA ALA A 14 -7.87 3.82 -8.43
C ALA A 14 -6.38 4.04 -8.09
N LEU A 15 -5.68 4.87 -8.87
CA LEU A 15 -4.28 5.23 -8.62
C LEU A 15 -4.11 5.96 -7.28
N TYR A 16 -5.03 6.87 -6.96
CA TYR A 16 -5.03 7.57 -5.67
C TYR A 16 -5.20 6.60 -4.50
N ILE A 17 -6.12 5.65 -4.61
CA ILE A 17 -6.34 4.60 -3.60
C ILE A 17 -5.11 3.72 -3.45
N MET A 18 -4.49 3.30 -4.56
CA MET A 18 -3.25 2.51 -4.54
C MET A 18 -2.11 3.26 -3.83
N LEU A 19 -1.97 4.56 -4.10
CA LEU A 19 -0.99 5.42 -3.45
C LEU A 19 -1.27 5.54 -1.94
N LEU A 20 -2.53 5.76 -1.56
CA LEU A 20 -2.94 5.87 -0.17
C LEU A 20 -2.70 4.58 0.62
N ILE A 21 -3.01 3.42 0.03
CA ILE A 21 -2.86 2.10 0.64
C ILE A 21 -1.39 1.68 0.74
N SER A 22 -0.55 2.10 -0.20
CA SER A 22 0.89 1.79 -0.18
C SER A 22 1.68 2.70 0.76
N MET A 23 1.16 3.87 1.13
CA MET A 23 1.88 4.82 1.99
C MET A 23 2.26 4.23 3.38
N PRO A 24 1.35 3.60 4.17
CA PRO A 24 1.73 3.03 5.47
C PRO A 24 2.86 1.99 5.43
N PRO A 25 2.82 0.95 4.57
CA PRO A 25 3.89 -0.05 4.53
C PRO A 25 5.21 0.54 4.03
N ILE A 26 5.18 1.53 3.11
CA ILE A 26 6.39 2.22 2.65
C ILE A 26 7.04 2.99 3.80
N VAL A 27 6.26 3.77 4.56
CA VAL A 27 6.79 4.55 5.69
C VAL A 27 7.42 3.62 6.74
N VAL A 28 6.74 2.52 7.08
CA VAL A 28 7.27 1.55 8.04
C VAL A 28 8.54 0.88 7.51
N ALA A 29 8.56 0.45 6.25
CA ALA A 29 9.74 -0.17 5.63
C ALA A 29 10.95 0.78 5.63
N SER A 30 10.73 2.07 5.35
CA SER A 30 11.76 3.10 5.36
C SER A 30 12.29 3.36 6.77
N VAL A 31 11.42 3.61 7.75
CA VAL A 31 11.83 3.91 9.13
C VAL A 31 12.58 2.73 9.73
N VAL A 32 12.02 1.53 9.64
CA VAL A 32 12.65 0.31 10.18
C VAL A 32 13.94 0.03 9.44
N GLY A 33 13.99 0.24 8.13
CA GLY A 33 15.20 0.05 7.35
C GLY A 33 16.35 0.95 7.76
N VAL A 34 16.06 2.23 8.02
CA VAL A 34 17.05 3.18 8.52
C VAL A 34 17.53 2.75 9.90
N LEU A 35 16.62 2.46 10.83
CA LEU A 35 16.98 2.03 12.20
C LEU A 35 17.87 0.78 12.19
N VAL A 36 17.47 -0.24 11.43
CA VAL A 36 18.22 -1.50 11.31
C VAL A 36 19.60 -1.27 10.68
N SER A 37 19.70 -0.40 9.66
CA SER A 37 20.99 -0.09 9.03
C SER A 37 21.97 0.61 9.97
N ILE A 38 21.47 1.47 10.87
CA ILE A 38 22.28 2.13 11.89
C ILE A 38 22.75 1.11 12.93
N PHE A 39 21.87 0.23 13.41
CA PHE A 39 22.23 -0.82 14.37
C PHE A 39 23.29 -1.77 13.81
N GLN A 40 23.17 -2.14 12.53
CA GLN A 40 24.15 -2.98 11.84
C GLN A 40 25.51 -2.29 11.72
N ALA A 41 25.52 -1.00 11.43
CA ALA A 41 26.75 -0.21 11.37
C ALA A 41 27.43 -0.08 12.75
N LEU A 42 26.65 0.17 13.81
CA LEU A 42 27.16 0.34 15.17
C LEU A 42 27.73 -0.95 15.79
N THR A 43 27.10 -2.10 15.51
CA THR A 43 27.53 -3.40 16.07
C THR A 43 28.49 -4.18 15.16
N GLN A 44 28.78 -3.67 13.96
CA GLN A 44 29.59 -4.35 12.94
C GLN A 44 29.01 -5.71 12.48
N ILE A 45 27.74 -6.00 12.78
CA ILE A 45 27.05 -7.22 12.34
C ILE A 45 26.39 -6.93 10.99
N GLN A 46 27.05 -7.33 9.90
CA GLN A 46 26.56 -7.18 8.51
C GLN A 46 25.92 -8.46 7.96
N GLU A 47 25.17 -9.16 8.81
CA GLU A 47 24.41 -10.35 8.42
C GLU A 47 23.14 -9.94 7.65
N GLN A 48 23.21 -10.03 6.32
CA GLN A 48 22.14 -9.61 5.41
C GLN A 48 20.79 -10.31 5.72
N THR A 49 20.85 -11.58 6.13
CA THR A 49 19.66 -12.39 6.44
C THR A 49 18.91 -11.87 7.68
N LEU A 50 19.62 -11.41 8.71
CA LEU A 50 19.03 -10.83 9.92
C LEU A 50 18.32 -9.51 9.58
N SER A 51 18.97 -8.66 8.77
CA SER A 51 18.40 -7.40 8.27
C SER A 51 17.07 -7.62 7.56
N PHE A 52 17.05 -8.62 6.69
CA PHE A 52 15.87 -8.98 5.91
C PHE A 52 14.74 -9.48 6.79
N ALA A 53 15.03 -10.39 7.74
CA ALA A 53 14.03 -10.93 8.66
C ALA A 53 13.37 -9.83 9.50
N ILE A 54 14.14 -8.91 10.08
CA ILE A 54 13.61 -7.81 10.90
C ILE A 54 12.70 -6.89 10.08
N LYS A 55 13.13 -6.51 8.86
CA LYS A 55 12.29 -5.71 7.95
C LYS A 55 10.99 -6.42 7.59
N LEU A 56 11.05 -7.71 7.28
CA LEU A 56 9.88 -8.49 6.87
C LEU A 56 8.85 -8.55 8.00
N VAL A 57 9.29 -8.87 9.22
CA VAL A 57 8.40 -8.90 10.39
C VAL A 57 7.76 -7.54 10.64
N ALA A 58 8.51 -6.44 10.53
CA ALA A 58 7.98 -5.11 10.77
C ALA A 58 6.94 -4.69 9.70
N VAL A 59 7.22 -4.93 8.42
CA VAL A 59 6.25 -4.67 7.34
C VAL A 59 5.03 -5.59 7.47
N GLY A 60 5.24 -6.86 7.81
CA GLY A 60 4.16 -7.82 8.06
C GLY A 60 3.24 -7.38 9.20
N ALA A 61 3.81 -6.89 10.30
CA ALA A 61 3.04 -6.34 11.43
C ALA A 61 2.26 -5.08 11.03
N CYS A 62 2.87 -4.19 10.22
CA CYS A 62 2.19 -3.02 9.67
C CYS A 62 1.00 -3.41 8.80
N LEU A 63 1.19 -4.36 7.88
CA LEU A 63 0.10 -4.86 7.03
C LEU A 63 -1.00 -5.51 7.86
N PHE A 64 -0.66 -6.30 8.87
CA PHE A 64 -1.63 -6.92 9.77
C PHE A 64 -2.48 -5.85 10.47
N TYR A 65 -1.84 -4.82 11.04
CA TYR A 65 -2.52 -3.74 11.74
C TYR A 65 -3.38 -2.87 10.81
N THR A 66 -2.89 -2.60 9.60
CA THR A 66 -3.55 -1.71 8.64
C THR A 66 -4.55 -2.46 7.74
N SER A 67 -4.61 -3.79 7.82
CA SER A 67 -5.41 -4.66 6.96
C SER A 67 -6.91 -4.29 6.92
N GLY A 68 -7.51 -4.02 8.07
CA GLY A 68 -8.94 -3.68 8.15
C GLY A 68 -9.28 -2.35 7.44
N TRP A 69 -8.44 -1.34 7.63
CA TRP A 69 -8.64 -0.03 7.00
C TRP A 69 -8.41 -0.10 5.48
N MET A 70 -7.30 -0.71 5.05
CA MET A 70 -6.98 -0.92 3.64
C MET A 70 -8.09 -1.71 2.93
N GLY A 71 -8.55 -2.80 3.56
CA GLY A 71 -9.64 -3.64 3.04
C GLY A 71 -10.95 -2.86 2.87
N THR A 72 -11.30 -2.00 3.82
CA THR A 72 -12.51 -1.16 3.73
C THR A 72 -12.44 -0.20 2.54
N ILE A 73 -11.27 0.40 2.28
CA ILE A 73 -11.09 1.33 1.16
C ILE A 73 -11.25 0.62 -0.18
N VAL A 74 -10.57 -0.53 -0.36
CA VAL A 74 -10.67 -1.31 -1.59
C VAL A 74 -12.09 -1.84 -1.80
N TYR A 75 -12.73 -2.32 -0.73
CA TYR A 75 -14.10 -2.81 -0.79
C TYR A 75 -15.07 -1.72 -1.25
N ARG A 76 -15.00 -0.52 -0.66
CA ARG A 76 -15.86 0.61 -1.05
C ARG A 76 -15.67 0.99 -2.52
N PHE A 77 -14.42 1.04 -2.98
CA PHE A 77 -14.12 1.34 -4.38
C PHE A 77 -14.63 0.25 -5.33
N ALA A 78 -14.50 -1.03 -4.96
CA ALA A 78 -15.03 -2.12 -5.75
C ALA A 78 -16.56 -2.04 -5.88
N VAL A 79 -17.28 -1.81 -4.77
CA VAL A 79 -18.73 -1.65 -4.77
C VAL A 79 -19.17 -0.45 -5.60
N GLU A 80 -18.49 0.68 -5.49
CA GLU A 80 -18.74 1.87 -6.29
C GLU A 80 -18.55 1.57 -7.79
N MET A 81 -17.50 0.83 -8.15
CA MET A 81 -17.27 0.45 -9.54
C MET A 81 -18.34 -0.49 -10.09
N PHE A 82 -18.74 -1.51 -9.33
CA PHE A 82 -19.79 -2.44 -9.74
C PHE A 82 -21.15 -1.74 -9.90
N ASN A 83 -21.49 -0.80 -9.00
CA ASN A 83 -22.74 -0.06 -9.08
C ASN A 83 -22.81 0.88 -10.28
N ASN A 84 -21.66 1.42 -10.72
CA ASN A 84 -21.56 2.30 -11.89
C ASN A 84 -21.35 1.53 -13.20
N LEU A 85 -21.09 0.22 -13.14
CA LEU A 85 -20.88 -0.64 -14.31
C LEU A 85 -22.07 -0.58 -15.30
N PRO A 86 -23.35 -0.64 -14.90
CA PRO A 86 -24.50 -0.55 -15.82
C PRO A 86 -24.56 0.75 -16.63
N VAL A 87 -23.98 1.85 -16.12
CA VAL A 87 -23.91 3.15 -16.80
C VAL A 87 -22.80 3.16 -17.86
N LEU A 88 -21.73 2.38 -17.68
CA LEU A 88 -20.60 2.29 -18.60
C LEU A 88 -20.87 1.39 -19.83
N ILE A 89 -21.88 0.52 -19.76
CA ILE A 89 -22.25 -0.41 -20.85
C ILE A 89 -23.30 0.19 -21.81
N LYS A 90 -23.78 1.41 -21.55
CA LYS A 90 -24.64 2.20 -22.45
C LYS A 90 -23.82 3.23 -23.22
#